data_AF-A2A7A8-F1
#
_entry.id   AF-A2A7A8-F1
#
_cell.length_a   1.000
_cell.length_b   1.000
_cell.length_c   1.000
_cell.angle_alpha   90.00
_cell.angle_beta   90.00
_cell.angle_gamma   90.00
#
_symmetry.space_group_name_H-M   'P 1'
#
loop_
_entity.id
_entity.type
_entity.pdbx_description
1 polymer ?
#
loop_
_entity_poly.entity_id
_entity_poly.type
_entity_poly.pdbx_seq_one_letter_code
_entity_poly.pdbx_strand_id
1 'polypeptide(L)'
;MLLAAMCLALLGCLQAQELKGHVSIILLGATGDLAKKYLWQGLFQLYLDEAGKGHSFSFHGAALTAPQQGQKLMDKVLESLSCPKDLVPSRCDELKGQFLQLSQYRQLKTVEDYQTLNKDIETQVQQDGLWEAGRIFYFSVPPFAYADIARNINSSCRPHPGAWLRVVFEK
;
A
#
# COMPACT_ATOMS: atom_id res chain seq x y z
N MET A 1 -32.29 -32.87 -20.16
CA MET A 1 -32.26 -31.41 -19.89
C MET A 1 -31.70 -31.06 -18.51
N LEU A 2 -31.88 -31.87 -17.45
CA LEU A 2 -31.31 -31.58 -16.12
C LEU A 2 -29.76 -31.62 -16.06
N LEU A 3 -29.10 -32.50 -16.82
CA LEU A 3 -27.63 -32.60 -16.81
C LEU A 3 -26.93 -31.34 -17.37
N ALA A 4 -27.55 -30.64 -18.32
CA ALA A 4 -26.98 -29.41 -18.88
C ALA A 4 -27.04 -28.25 -17.87
N ALA A 5 -28.11 -28.18 -17.08
CA ALA A 5 -28.28 -27.16 -16.04
C ALA A 5 -27.33 -27.36 -14.85
N MET A 6 -27.06 -28.61 -14.46
CA MET A 6 -26.07 -28.92 -13.42
C MET A 6 -24.64 -28.60 -13.87
N CYS A 7 -24.30 -28.80 -15.14
CA CYS A 7 -22.98 -28.43 -15.66
C CYS A 7 -22.76 -26.92 -15.68
N LEU A 8 -23.77 -26.12 -16.07
CA LEU A 8 -23.68 -24.66 -16.04
C LEU A 8 -23.58 -24.10 -14.61
N ALA A 9 -24.26 -24.71 -13.63
CA ALA A 9 -24.12 -24.33 -12.23
C ALA A 9 -22.74 -24.71 -11.63
N LEU A 10 -22.19 -25.87 -12.01
CA LEU A 10 -20.86 -26.30 -11.58
C LEU A 10 -19.73 -25.48 -12.22
N LEU A 11 -19.89 -25.05 -13.48
CA LEU A 11 -18.94 -24.13 -14.13
C LEU A 11 -19.01 -22.71 -13.55
N GLY A 12 -20.18 -22.24 -13.11
CA GLY A 12 -20.31 -20.95 -12.40
C GLY A 12 -19.65 -20.93 -11.02
N CYS A 13 -19.51 -22.08 -10.37
CA CYS A 13 -18.83 -22.21 -9.06
C CYS A 13 -17.29 -22.33 -9.17
N LEU A 14 -16.73 -22.67 -10.33
CA LEU A 14 -15.29 -22.89 -10.50
C LEU A 14 -14.47 -21.62 -10.80
N GLN A 15 -15.11 -20.47 -11.00
CA GLN A 15 -14.45 -19.17 -11.15
C GLN A 15 -15.04 -18.09 -10.25
N ALA A 16 -15.49 -18.46 -9.04
CA ALA A 16 -15.36 -17.53 -7.93
C ALA A 16 -13.88 -17.48 -7.55
N GLN A 17 -13.07 -16.85 -8.41
CA GLN A 17 -11.80 -16.30 -7.96
C GLN A 17 -12.19 -15.38 -6.81
N GLU A 18 -11.94 -15.79 -5.56
CA GLU A 18 -12.11 -14.90 -4.42
C GLU A 18 -11.49 -13.57 -4.84
N LEU A 19 -12.30 -12.51 -4.91
CA LEU A 19 -11.83 -11.17 -5.20
C LEU A 19 -10.95 -10.76 -4.02
N LYS A 20 -9.69 -11.17 -4.13
CA LYS A 20 -8.64 -11.02 -3.16
C LYS A 20 -8.27 -9.56 -3.13
N GLY A 21 -8.73 -8.88 -2.09
CA GLY A 21 -8.70 -7.42 -2.03
C GLY A 21 -7.30 -6.84 -1.94
N HIS A 22 -7.13 -5.67 -2.55
CA HIS A 22 -5.93 -4.85 -2.56
C HIS A 22 -5.92 -3.89 -1.37
N VAL A 23 -4.77 -3.77 -0.71
CA VAL A 23 -4.56 -2.86 0.41
C VAL A 23 -3.48 -1.86 0.08
N SER A 24 -3.84 -0.58 0.05
CA SER A 24 -2.87 0.51 -0.12
C SER A 24 -2.42 1.01 1.24
N ILE A 25 -1.10 1.01 1.48
CA ILE A 25 -0.49 1.46 2.72
C ILE A 25 0.21 2.80 2.46
N ILE A 26 -0.26 3.85 3.12
CA ILE A 26 0.25 5.20 2.99
C ILE A 26 1.06 5.52 4.25
N LEU A 27 2.38 5.63 4.11
CA LEU A 27 3.28 6.02 5.20
C LEU A 27 3.50 7.53 5.18
N LEU A 28 2.79 8.25 6.04
CA LEU A 28 2.94 9.70 6.20
C LEU A 28 4.19 9.99 7.04
N GLY A 29 5.07 10.87 6.56
CA GLY A 29 6.38 11.09 7.17
C GLY A 29 7.46 10.10 6.70
N ALA A 30 7.31 9.53 5.49
CA ALA A 30 8.17 8.49 4.95
C ALA A 30 9.67 8.83 4.85
N THR A 31 10.02 10.12 4.83
CA THR A 31 11.41 10.60 4.81
C THR A 31 11.92 11.06 6.18
N GLY A 32 11.13 10.87 7.25
CA GLY A 32 11.50 11.14 8.63
C GLY A 32 12.37 10.04 9.26
N ASP A 33 12.95 10.32 10.42
CA ASP A 33 13.93 9.42 11.04
C ASP A 33 13.34 8.09 11.50
N LEU A 34 12.13 8.12 12.08
CA LEU A 34 11.43 6.89 12.49
C LEU A 34 11.15 5.99 11.28
N ALA A 35 10.67 6.57 10.17
CA ALA A 35 10.41 5.85 8.94
C ALA A 35 11.68 5.20 8.37
N LYS A 36 12.76 5.96 8.27
CA LYS A 36 14.07 5.48 7.78
C LYS A 36 14.64 4.36 8.65
N LYS A 37 14.52 4.49 9.97
CA LYS A 37 15.17 3.59 10.91
C LYS A 37 14.38 2.30 11.14
N TYR A 38 13.05 2.34 11.03
CA TYR A 38 12.22 1.21 11.45
C TYR A 38 11.04 0.91 10.52
N LEU A 39 10.26 1.90 10.10
CA LEU A 39 8.95 1.62 9.49
C LEU A 39 9.07 0.99 8.12
N TRP A 40 10.02 1.41 7.29
CA TRP A 40 10.24 0.77 5.99
C TRP A 40 10.70 -0.69 6.12
N GLN A 41 11.54 -1.00 7.12
CA GLN A 41 11.93 -2.37 7.45
C GLN A 41 10.74 -3.19 7.96
N GLY A 42 9.85 -2.60 8.77
CA GLY A 42 8.63 -3.24 9.24
C GLY A 42 7.63 -3.51 8.11
N LEU A 43 7.44 -2.56 7.19
CA LEU A 43 6.57 -2.74 6.02
C LEU A 43 7.12 -3.80 5.06
N PHE A 44 8.44 -3.85 4.89
CA PHE A 44 9.06 -4.91 4.11
C PHE A 44 8.89 -6.27 4.78
N GLN A 45 9.06 -6.37 6.10
CA GLN A 45 8.80 -7.61 6.83
C GLN A 45 7.34 -8.06 6.66
N LEU A 46 6.38 -7.14 6.78
CA LEU A 46 4.97 -7.42 6.53
C LEU A 46 4.75 -7.95 5.10
N TYR A 47 5.42 -7.36 4.11
CA TYR A 47 5.35 -7.86 2.74
C TYR A 47 5.92 -9.27 2.61
N LEU A 48 7.08 -9.57 3.22
CA LEU A 48 7.65 -10.91 3.23
C LEU A 48 6.70 -11.94 3.83
N ASP A 49 6.00 -11.56 4.89
CA ASP A 49 5.06 -12.44 5.59
C ASP A 49 3.79 -12.65 4.77
N GLU A 50 3.28 -11.63 4.07
CA GLU A 50 1.96 -11.67 3.44
C GLU A 50 1.98 -11.89 1.91
N ALA A 51 3.14 -11.76 1.26
CA ALA A 51 3.27 -11.98 -0.18
C ALA A 51 2.81 -13.39 -0.57
N GLY A 52 1.89 -13.45 -1.54
CA GLY A 52 1.32 -14.70 -2.05
C GLY A 52 0.19 -15.30 -1.19
N LYS A 53 -0.15 -14.73 -0.03
CA LYS A 53 -1.26 -15.22 0.82
C LYS A 53 -2.65 -14.78 0.37
N GLY A 54 -2.73 -14.10 -0.77
CA GLY A 54 -4.00 -13.70 -1.37
C GLY A 54 -4.47 -12.30 -1.02
N HIS A 55 -3.59 -11.44 -0.55
CA HIS A 55 -3.78 -9.99 -0.64
C HIS A 55 -2.71 -9.41 -1.55
N SER A 56 -3.03 -8.31 -2.21
CA SER A 56 -2.07 -7.48 -2.93
C SER A 56 -1.89 -6.16 -2.20
N PHE A 57 -0.71 -5.56 -2.37
CA PHE A 57 -0.32 -4.38 -1.63
C PHE A 57 0.26 -3.32 -2.55
N SER A 58 0.01 -2.06 -2.24
CA SER A 58 0.78 -0.93 -2.73
C SER A 58 1.30 -0.13 -1.54
N PHE A 59 2.51 0.41 -1.66
CA PHE A 59 3.15 1.19 -0.61
C PHE A 59 3.39 2.61 -1.11
N HIS A 60 2.85 3.59 -0.41
CA HIS A 60 2.95 5.00 -0.76
C HIS A 60 3.70 5.74 0.33
N GLY A 61 4.98 6.03 0.09
CA GLY A 61 5.78 6.86 0.99
C GLY A 61 5.43 8.32 0.80
N ALA A 62 4.79 8.95 1.80
CA ALA A 62 4.31 10.32 1.70
C ALA A 62 5.10 11.29 2.60
N ALA A 63 5.55 12.42 2.06
CA ALA A 63 6.18 13.48 2.85
C ALA A 63 6.04 14.87 2.21
N LEU A 64 6.59 15.90 2.86
CA LEU A 64 6.60 17.27 2.35
C LEU A 64 7.78 17.54 1.40
N THR A 65 8.76 16.65 1.33
CA THR A 65 9.95 16.83 0.47
C THR A 65 9.55 16.88 -1.01
N ALA A 66 10.25 17.68 -1.82
CA ALA A 66 10.00 17.77 -3.26
C ALA A 66 10.13 16.39 -3.94
N PRO A 67 9.32 16.06 -4.97
CA PRO A 67 9.20 14.70 -5.51
C PRO A 67 10.54 14.03 -5.82
N GLN A 68 11.42 14.71 -6.58
CA GLN A 68 12.71 14.15 -6.99
C GLN A 68 13.64 13.89 -5.80
N GLN A 69 13.63 14.78 -4.80
CA GLN A 69 14.45 14.62 -3.61
C GLN A 69 13.85 13.57 -2.65
N GLY A 70 12.53 13.56 -2.49
CA GLY A 70 11.82 12.61 -1.66
C GLY A 70 11.97 11.18 -2.16
N GLN A 71 11.84 10.97 -3.48
CA GLN A 71 12.10 9.68 -4.12
C GLN A 71 13.53 9.20 -3.85
N LYS A 72 14.55 10.05 -4.07
CA LYS A 72 15.94 9.70 -3.77
C LYS A 72 16.18 9.31 -2.30
N LEU A 73 15.54 10.02 -1.37
CA LEU A 73 15.63 9.70 0.06
C LEU A 73 14.96 8.36 0.38
N MET A 74 13.81 8.08 -0.24
CA MET A 74 13.09 6.82 -0.07
C MET A 74 13.89 5.65 -0.68
N ASP A 75 14.35 5.78 -1.92
CA ASP A 75 15.12 4.73 -2.63
C ASP A 75 16.33 4.29 -1.82
N LYS A 76 17.10 5.24 -1.28
CA LYS A 76 18.26 4.94 -0.43
C LYS A 76 17.91 4.08 0.80
N VAL A 77 16.73 4.31 1.38
CA VAL A 77 16.25 3.51 2.52
C VAL A 77 15.82 2.14 2.05
N LEU A 78 15.04 2.07 0.97
CA LEU A 78 14.53 0.82 0.43
C LEU A 78 15.65 -0.12 -0.06
N GLU A 79 16.70 0.44 -0.65
CA GLU A 79 17.92 -0.28 -1.04
C GLU A 79 18.67 -0.86 0.18
N SER A 80 18.59 -0.19 1.34
CA SER A 80 19.23 -0.64 2.58
C SER A 80 18.45 -1.71 3.36
N LEU A 81 17.22 -2.04 2.92
CA LEU A 81 16.39 -3.03 3.60
C LEU A 81 17.06 -4.39 3.66
N SER A 82 16.97 -5.01 4.82
CA SER A 82 17.59 -6.30 5.10
C SER A 82 16.53 -7.39 5.17
N CYS A 83 16.89 -8.60 4.73
CA CYS A 83 16.03 -9.76 4.91
C CYS A 83 16.35 -10.49 6.22
N PRO A 84 15.37 -11.24 6.76
CA PRO A 84 15.61 -12.17 7.85
C PRO A 84 16.72 -13.16 7.51
N LYS A 85 17.52 -13.55 8.53
CA LYS A 85 18.68 -14.44 8.36
C LYS A 85 18.31 -15.86 7.93
N ASP A 86 17.09 -16.27 8.22
CA ASP A 86 16.49 -17.56 7.93
C ASP A 86 15.84 -17.63 6.54
N LEU A 87 15.70 -16.48 5.85
CA LEU A 87 15.17 -16.44 4.48
C LEU A 87 16.29 -16.74 3.46
N VAL A 88 16.01 -17.63 2.52
CA VAL A 88 16.93 -17.96 1.42
C VAL A 88 17.28 -16.68 0.62
N PRO A 89 18.57 -16.36 0.37
CA PRO A 89 18.97 -15.11 -0.27
C PRO A 89 18.30 -14.81 -1.61
N SER A 90 18.18 -15.79 -2.50
CA SER A 90 17.55 -15.60 -3.81
C SER A 90 16.07 -15.19 -3.71
N ARG A 91 15.34 -15.78 -2.75
CA ARG A 91 13.94 -15.43 -2.49
C ARG A 91 13.81 -14.05 -1.87
N CYS A 92 14.75 -13.69 -0.99
CA CYS A 92 14.85 -12.34 -0.44
C CYS A 92 15.03 -11.30 -1.56
N ASP A 93 15.98 -11.51 -2.47
CA ASP A 93 16.26 -10.58 -3.56
C ASP A 93 15.05 -10.39 -4.48
N GLU A 94 14.35 -11.48 -4.80
CA GLU A 94 13.11 -11.45 -5.57
C GLU A 94 12.02 -10.61 -4.87
N LEU A 95 11.72 -10.93 -3.61
CA LEU A 95 10.67 -10.23 -2.85
C LEU A 95 11.03 -8.77 -2.59
N LYS A 96 12.31 -8.46 -2.37
CA LYS A 96 12.79 -7.08 -2.25
C LYS A 96 12.61 -6.34 -3.58
N GLY A 97 12.95 -6.96 -4.71
CA GLY A 97 12.69 -6.39 -6.04
C GLY A 97 11.21 -6.08 -6.25
N GLN A 98 10.31 -6.99 -5.88
CA GLN A 98 8.87 -6.77 -5.95
C GLN A 98 8.42 -5.63 -5.02
N PHE A 99 8.88 -5.62 -3.76
CA PHE A 99 8.54 -4.57 -2.80
C PHE A 99 8.95 -3.19 -3.29
N LEU A 100 10.12 -3.06 -3.93
CA LEU A 100 10.58 -1.83 -4.57
C LEU A 100 9.61 -1.38 -5.68
N GLN A 101 9.16 -2.28 -6.54
CA GLN A 101 8.20 -1.95 -7.62
C GLN A 101 6.83 -1.52 -7.08
N LEU A 102 6.41 -2.09 -5.94
CA LEU A 102 5.16 -1.75 -5.27
C LEU A 102 5.24 -0.45 -4.45
N SER A 103 6.44 0.14 -4.30
CA SER A 103 6.70 1.30 -3.44
C SER A 103 6.90 2.58 -4.25
N GLN A 104 6.12 3.61 -3.94
CA GLN A 104 6.15 4.89 -4.67
C GLN A 104 6.20 6.08 -3.71
N TYR A 105 7.00 7.10 -4.03
CA TYR A 105 7.01 8.35 -3.28
C TYR A 105 5.89 9.29 -3.72
N ARG A 106 5.28 9.99 -2.76
CA ARG A 106 4.24 10.99 -2.97
C ARG A 106 4.55 12.24 -2.15
N GLN A 107 4.55 13.41 -2.79
CA GLN A 107 4.55 14.66 -2.02
C GLN A 107 3.10 14.97 -1.63
N LEU A 108 2.80 15.11 -0.34
CA LEU A 108 1.46 15.45 0.16
C LEU A 108 1.50 16.72 1.01
N LYS A 109 1.21 17.86 0.40
CA LYS A 109 1.17 19.19 1.05
C LYS A 109 -0.22 19.81 1.01
N THR A 110 -0.89 19.73 -0.14
CA THR A 110 -2.16 20.41 -0.38
C THR A 110 -3.28 19.40 -0.61
N VAL A 111 -4.54 19.82 -0.56
CA VAL A 111 -5.69 18.96 -0.86
C VAL A 111 -5.56 18.30 -2.24
N GLU A 112 -5.05 19.03 -3.22
CA GLU A 112 -4.87 18.55 -4.60
C GLU A 112 -3.88 17.38 -4.67
N ASP A 113 -2.85 17.37 -3.82
CA ASP A 113 -1.93 16.23 -3.71
C ASP A 113 -2.66 14.97 -3.21
N TYR A 114 -3.56 15.11 -2.23
CA TYR A 114 -4.36 13.99 -1.71
C TYR A 114 -5.41 13.52 -2.73
N GLN A 115 -6.03 14.43 -3.48
CA GLN A 115 -6.92 14.09 -4.59
C GLN A 115 -6.19 13.30 -5.68
N THR A 116 -4.97 13.73 -6.01
CA THR A 116 -4.12 13.05 -6.98
C THR A 116 -3.76 11.65 -6.49
N LEU A 117 -3.34 11.52 -5.23
CA LEU A 117 -3.08 10.21 -4.62
C LEU A 117 -4.30 9.29 -4.68
N ASN A 118 -5.48 9.81 -4.35
CA ASN A 118 -6.73 9.03 -4.40
C ASN A 118 -6.97 8.45 -5.80
N LYS A 119 -6.91 9.32 -6.80
CA LYS A 119 -7.15 8.95 -8.20
C LYS A 119 -6.10 7.95 -8.69
N ASP A 120 -4.84 8.14 -8.33
CA ASP A 120 -3.76 7.24 -8.72
C ASP A 120 -3.94 5.85 -8.11
N ILE A 121 -4.34 5.76 -6.84
CA ILE A 121 -4.66 4.48 -6.18
C ILE A 121 -5.82 3.79 -6.90
N GLU A 122 -6.94 4.49 -7.11
CA GLU A 122 -8.11 3.94 -7.80
C GLU A 122 -7.77 3.46 -9.21
N THR A 123 -6.99 4.25 -9.94
CA THR A 123 -6.57 3.93 -11.31
C THR A 123 -5.68 2.70 -11.33
N GLN A 124 -4.68 2.62 -10.43
CA GLN A 124 -3.77 1.47 -10.35
C GLN A 124 -4.53 0.18 -10.03
N VAL A 125 -5.39 0.21 -9.01
CA VAL A 125 -6.20 -0.94 -8.60
C VAL A 125 -7.09 -1.41 -9.75
N GLN A 126 -7.74 -0.48 -10.45
CA GLN A 126 -8.58 -0.81 -11.59
C GLN A 126 -7.79 -1.40 -12.76
N GLN A 127 -6.63 -0.82 -13.10
CA GLN A 127 -5.77 -1.28 -14.20
C GLN A 127 -5.25 -2.70 -13.96
N ASP A 128 -4.98 -3.05 -12.70
CA ASP A 128 -4.52 -4.38 -12.32
C ASP A 128 -5.67 -5.40 -12.19
N GLY A 129 -6.92 -4.98 -12.44
CA GLY A 129 -8.11 -5.83 -12.31
C GLY A 129 -8.38 -6.25 -10.86
N LEU A 130 -7.94 -5.45 -9.90
CA LEU A 130 -8.06 -5.71 -8.47
C LEU A 130 -9.28 -4.99 -7.88
N TRP A 131 -9.69 -5.44 -6.69
CA TRP A 131 -10.71 -4.79 -5.88
C TRP A 131 -10.06 -4.09 -4.69
N GLU A 132 -10.36 -2.82 -4.43
CA GLU A 132 -9.82 -2.11 -3.27
C GLU A 132 -10.50 -2.62 -1.99
N ALA A 133 -9.75 -3.36 -1.16
CA ALA A 133 -10.23 -3.78 0.16
C ALA A 133 -10.19 -2.62 1.15
N GLY A 134 -9.12 -1.82 1.12
CA GLY A 134 -9.01 -0.70 2.02
C GLY A 134 -7.64 -0.02 2.04
N ARG A 135 -7.56 1.03 2.85
CA ARG A 135 -6.36 1.87 3.01
C ARG A 135 -5.92 1.96 4.45
N ILE A 136 -4.61 1.88 4.66
CA ILE A 136 -3.97 2.18 5.95
C ILE A 136 -3.21 3.49 5.81
N PHE A 137 -3.52 4.47 6.65
CA PHE A 137 -2.72 5.69 6.80
C PHE A 137 -1.90 5.59 8.08
N TYR A 138 -0.59 5.45 7.94
CA TYR A 138 0.34 5.37 9.05
C TYR A 138 0.94 6.75 9.32
N PHE A 139 0.62 7.33 10.48
CA PHE A 139 1.09 8.65 10.88
C PHE A 139 2.43 8.57 11.61
N SER A 140 3.53 8.66 10.84
CA SER A 140 4.89 8.87 11.35
C SER A 140 5.25 10.36 11.27
N VAL A 141 4.37 11.22 11.78
CA VAL A 141 4.50 12.69 11.77
C VAL A 141 4.21 13.26 13.16
N PRO A 142 4.62 14.49 13.47
CA PRO A 142 4.33 15.11 14.76
C PRO A 142 2.82 15.28 15.02
N PRO A 143 2.34 15.18 16.27
CA PRO A 143 0.91 15.26 16.61
C PRO A 143 0.20 16.53 16.14
N PHE A 144 0.91 17.66 16.09
CA PHE A 144 0.32 18.93 15.63
C PHE A 144 -0.19 18.88 14.18
N ALA A 145 0.34 17.96 13.35
CA ALA A 145 -0.05 17.81 11.95
C ALA A 145 -1.28 16.89 11.76
N TYR A 146 -1.69 16.14 12.79
CA TYR A 146 -2.72 15.10 12.65
C TYR A 146 -4.05 15.65 12.18
N ALA A 147 -4.50 16.78 12.74
CA ALA A 147 -5.81 17.34 12.44
C ALA A 147 -5.93 17.75 10.96
N ASP A 148 -4.92 18.42 10.42
CA ASP A 148 -4.94 18.90 9.03
C ASP A 148 -4.84 17.76 8.03
N ILE A 149 -3.96 16.79 8.29
CA ILE A 149 -3.84 15.60 7.44
C ILE A 149 -5.14 14.77 7.48
N ALA A 150 -5.73 14.56 8.66
CA ALA A 150 -7.00 13.84 8.77
C ALA A 150 -8.13 14.55 8.01
N ARG A 151 -8.15 15.88 8.03
CA ARG A 151 -9.10 16.69 7.25
C ARG A 151 -8.93 16.48 5.75
N ASN A 152 -7.69 16.49 5.26
CA ASN A 152 -7.37 16.25 3.84
C ASN A 152 -7.74 14.82 3.41
N ILE A 153 -7.39 13.80 4.21
CA ILE A 153 -7.78 12.42 3.95
C ILE A 153 -9.30 12.31 3.86
N ASN A 154 -10.01 12.88 4.83
CA ASN A 154 -11.46 12.79 4.89
C ASN A 154 -12.18 13.48 3.71
N SER A 155 -11.65 14.62 3.25
CA SER A 155 -12.27 15.39 2.17
C SER A 155 -11.91 14.89 0.76
N SER A 156 -10.77 14.21 0.59
CA SER A 156 -10.21 13.99 -0.75
C SER A 156 -9.52 12.67 -1.02
N CYS A 157 -9.26 11.83 -0.01
CA CYS A 157 -8.50 10.58 -0.18
C CYS A 157 -9.07 9.41 0.63
N ARG A 158 -10.39 9.42 0.83
CA ARG A 158 -11.11 8.25 1.35
C ARG A 158 -11.26 7.23 0.21
N PRO A 159 -11.12 5.93 0.48
CA PRO A 159 -11.44 4.92 -0.51
C PRO A 159 -12.95 4.91 -0.79
N HIS A 160 -13.35 4.26 -1.87
CA HIS A 160 -14.75 4.17 -2.27
C HIS A 160 -15.62 3.50 -1.17
N PRO A 161 -16.94 3.74 -1.16
CA PRO A 161 -17.84 3.06 -0.23
C PRO A 161 -17.71 1.53 -0.32
N GLY A 162 -17.59 0.87 0.83
CA GLY A 162 -17.38 -0.59 0.93
C GLY A 162 -15.93 -0.99 1.22
N ALA A 163 -14.95 -0.16 0.86
CA ALA A 163 -13.57 -0.32 1.28
C ALA A 163 -13.35 0.27 2.68
N TRP A 164 -12.55 -0.39 3.51
CA TRP A 164 -12.26 0.10 4.87
C TRP A 164 -11.13 1.14 4.86
N LEU A 165 -11.13 2.02 5.86
CA LEU A 165 -10.02 2.95 6.11
C LEU A 165 -9.57 2.79 7.56
N ARG A 166 -8.27 2.59 7.75
CA ARG A 166 -7.65 2.50 9.08
C ARG A 166 -6.54 3.54 9.21
N VAL A 167 -6.41 4.05 10.42
CA VAL A 167 -5.39 5.03 10.78
C VAL A 167 -4.55 4.47 11.92
N VAL A 168 -3.23 4.54 11.77
CA VAL A 168 -2.26 4.15 12.80
C VAL A 168 -1.53 5.41 13.26
N PHE A 169 -1.44 5.59 14.58
CA PHE A 169 -0.74 6.72 15.19
C PHE A 169 0.47 6.22 15.96
N GLU A 170 1.55 6.98 15.88
CA GLU A 170 2.68 6.85 16.80
C GLU A 170 2.39 7.55 18.13
N LYS A 171 2.97 7.00 19.21
CA LYS A 171 2.85 7.53 20.57
C LYS A 171 3.72 8.75 20.80
#